data_AF-A0A5Q4H0C9-F1
#
_entry.id   AF-A0A5Q4H0C9-F1
#
_cell.length_a   1.000
_cell.length_b   1.000
_cell.length_c   1.000
_cell.angle_alpha   90.00
_cell.angle_beta   90.00
_cell.angle_gamma   90.00
#
_symmetry.space_group_name_H-M   'P 1'
#
loop_
_entity.id
_entity.type
_entity.pdbx_description
1 polymer ?
#
loop_
_entity_poly.entity_id
_entity_poly.type
_entity_poly.pdbx_seq_one_letter_code
_entity_poly.pdbx_strand_id
1 'polypeptide(L)'
;MPASFEQVADRLQQLPRLFFEPDGSFVWVGVDQQGRWQVDGQLTDRDGHVLYVELHGNCPIEAFDRLLTAVDWPANSLVFQLTRHAVFLDEDEFRRLAAQPL
;
A
#
# COMPACT_ATOMS: atom_id res chain seq x y z
N MET A 1 -12.34 -4.68 -2.85
CA MET A 1 -11.88 -5.95 -3.43
C MET A 1 -12.67 -7.10 -2.80
N PRO A 2 -12.98 -8.19 -3.51
CA PRO A 2 -13.80 -9.27 -2.94
C PRO A 2 -13.06 -10.13 -1.91
N ALA A 3 -11.73 -10.17 -1.95
CA ALA A 3 -10.91 -10.90 -0.98
C ALA A 3 -11.04 -10.33 0.45
N SER A 4 -10.95 -11.21 1.45
CA SER A 4 -10.90 -10.81 2.86
C SER A 4 -9.52 -10.30 3.26
N PHE A 5 -9.45 -9.65 4.43
CA PHE A 5 -8.18 -9.22 5.02
C PHE A 5 -7.21 -10.39 5.15
N GLU A 6 -7.66 -11.51 5.73
CA GLU A 6 -6.83 -12.69 6.00
C GLU A 6 -6.30 -13.29 4.70
N GLN A 7 -7.13 -13.37 3.66
CA GLN A 7 -6.70 -13.92 2.37
C GLN A 7 -5.59 -13.08 1.73
N VAL A 8 -5.68 -11.75 1.83
CA VAL A 8 -4.66 -10.85 1.29
C VAL A 8 -3.42 -10.86 2.17
N ALA A 9 -3.58 -10.83 3.50
CA ALA A 9 -2.49 -10.90 4.46
C ALA A 9 -1.69 -12.21 4.31
N ASP A 10 -2.34 -13.35 4.13
CA ASP A 10 -1.68 -14.64 3.91
C ASP A 10 -0.81 -14.61 2.65
N ARG A 11 -1.33 -14.04 1.54
CA ARG A 11 -0.59 -13.90 0.27
C ARG A 11 0.57 -12.93 0.39
N LEU A 12 0.39 -11.79 1.06
CA LEU A 12 1.45 -10.80 1.28
C LEU A 12 2.58 -11.39 2.13
N GLN A 13 2.26 -12.15 3.18
CA GLN A 13 3.25 -12.84 4.01
C GLN A 13 4.09 -13.89 3.25
N GLN A 14 3.62 -14.38 2.10
CA GLN A 14 4.43 -15.25 1.23
C GLN A 14 5.45 -14.49 0.39
N LEU A 15 5.36 -13.15 0.30
CA LEU A 15 6.33 -12.36 -0.46
C LEU A 15 7.67 -12.33 0.30
N PRO A 16 8.78 -12.77 -0.33
CA PRO A 16 10.07 -12.77 0.33
C PRO A 16 10.46 -11.37 0.80
N ARG A 17 10.92 -11.27 2.05
CA ARG A 17 11.37 -10.03 2.69
C ARG A 17 10.26 -8.98 2.88
N LEU A 18 9.00 -9.39 2.83
CA LEU A 18 7.88 -8.60 3.31
C LEU A 18 7.69 -8.88 4.81
N PHE A 19 7.57 -7.83 5.60
CA PHE A 19 7.14 -7.91 6.99
C PHE A 19 5.72 -7.35 7.08
N PHE A 20 4.80 -8.12 7.64
CA PHE A 20 3.37 -7.78 7.74
C PHE A 20 2.95 -7.83 9.21
N GLU A 21 2.25 -6.81 9.68
CA GLU A 21 1.75 -6.70 11.04
C GLU A 21 0.25 -7.02 11.14
N PRO A 22 -0.25 -7.47 12.30
CA PRO A 22 -1.66 -7.81 12.48
C PRO A 22 -2.64 -6.65 12.21
N ASP A 23 -2.18 -5.40 12.26
CA ASP A 23 -2.99 -4.21 11.98
C ASP A 23 -3.08 -3.87 10.48
N GLY A 24 -2.49 -4.70 9.62
CA GLY A 24 -2.50 -4.52 8.17
C GLY A 24 -1.37 -3.66 7.64
N SER A 25 -0.52 -3.09 8.49
CA SER A 25 0.68 -2.39 8.06
C SER A 25 1.73 -3.38 7.57
N PHE A 26 2.50 -3.01 6.54
CA PHE A 26 3.58 -3.83 6.04
C PHE A 26 4.72 -3.01 5.43
N VAL A 27 5.90 -3.60 5.46
CA VAL A 27 7.11 -3.07 4.82
C VAL A 27 7.69 -4.16 3.93
N TRP A 28 7.90 -3.85 2.65
CA TRP A 28 8.49 -4.77 1.69
C TRP A 28 9.75 -4.17 1.06
N VAL A 29 10.87 -4.89 1.19
CA VAL A 29 12.18 -4.41 0.74
C VAL A 29 12.85 -5.37 -0.25
N GLY A 30 13.63 -4.81 -1.16
CA GLY A 30 14.45 -5.59 -2.08
C GLY A 30 15.68 -4.86 -2.59
N VAL A 31 16.43 -5.58 -3.42
CA VAL A 31 17.62 -5.08 -4.11
C VAL A 31 17.62 -5.62 -5.54
N ASP A 32 17.90 -4.78 -6.52
CA ASP A 32 18.05 -5.14 -7.91
C ASP A 32 19.26 -4.43 -8.56
N GLN A 33 19.31 -4.35 -9.89
CA GLN A 33 20.39 -3.66 -10.61
C GLN A 33 20.37 -2.13 -10.43
N GLN A 34 19.23 -1.54 -10.09
CA GLN A 34 19.03 -0.10 -9.93
C GLN A 34 19.28 0.34 -8.48
N GLY A 35 19.24 -0.59 -7.52
CA GLY A 35 19.66 -0.37 -6.15
C GLY A 35 18.72 -1.02 -5.14
N ARG A 36 18.64 -0.42 -3.96
CA ARG A 36 17.69 -0.83 -2.92
C ARG A 36 16.36 -0.15 -3.17
N TRP A 37 15.28 -0.87 -2.92
CA TRP A 37 13.92 -0.36 -3.02
C TRP A 37 13.10 -0.77 -1.79
N GLN A 38 12.05 -0.01 -1.52
CA GLN A 38 11.13 -0.23 -0.40
C GLN A 38 9.73 0.24 -0.76
N VAL A 39 8.74 -0.55 -0.36
CA VAL A 39 7.33 -0.20 -0.36
C VAL A 39 6.79 -0.38 1.04
N ASP A 40 6.26 0.71 1.61
CA ASP A 40 5.47 0.71 2.83
C ASP A 40 3.99 0.66 2.42
N GLY A 41 3.17 -0.09 3.14
CA GLY A 41 1.76 -0.15 2.83
C GLY A 41 0.85 -0.41 4.02
N GLN A 42 -0.43 -0.14 3.80
CA GLN A 42 -1.49 -0.34 4.77
C GLN A 42 -2.67 -1.03 4.09
N LEU A 43 -3.04 -2.20 4.57
CA LEU A 43 -4.26 -2.90 4.20
C LEU A 43 -5.42 -2.35 5.02
N THR A 44 -6.51 -1.92 4.39
CA THR A 44 -7.73 -1.49 5.08
C THR A 44 -8.90 -2.33 4.60
N ASP A 45 -9.59 -3.01 5.51
CA ASP A 45 -10.79 -3.77 5.24
C ASP A 45 -12.02 -3.16 5.91
N ARG A 46 -13.19 -3.54 5.41
CA ARG A 46 -14.48 -3.21 6.00
C ARG A 46 -15.50 -4.27 5.60
N ASP A 47 -16.34 -4.65 6.56
CA ASP A 47 -17.44 -5.60 6.33
C ASP A 47 -16.97 -6.94 5.71
N GLY A 48 -15.78 -7.42 6.11
CA GLY A 48 -15.21 -8.70 5.68
C GLY A 48 -14.47 -8.66 4.34
N HIS A 49 -14.29 -7.49 3.76
CA HIS A 49 -13.67 -7.30 2.45
C HIS A 49 -12.60 -6.20 2.49
N VAL A 50 -11.50 -6.40 1.76
CA VAL A 50 -10.50 -5.34 1.63
C VAL A 50 -11.10 -4.17 0.85
N LEU A 51 -11.09 -2.99 1.47
CA LEU A 51 -11.59 -1.75 0.87
C LEU A 51 -10.54 -1.15 -0.06
N TYR A 52 -9.33 -0.90 0.46
CA TYR A 52 -8.19 -0.37 -0.30
C TYR A 52 -6.86 -0.80 0.32
N VAL A 53 -5.78 -0.61 -0.44
CA VAL A 53 -4.40 -0.74 0.01
C VAL A 53 -3.70 0.58 -0.29
N GLU A 54 -3.15 1.22 0.72
CA GLU A 54 -2.29 2.38 0.54
C GLU A 54 -0.85 1.91 0.36
N LEU A 55 -0.12 2.53 -0.58
CA LEU A 55 1.26 2.19 -0.90
C LEU A 55 2.09 3.48 -0.98
N HIS A 56 3.27 3.45 -0.38
CA HIS A 56 4.25 4.52 -0.43
C HIS A 56 5.63 3.94 -0.72
N GLY A 57 6.43 4.64 -1.53
CA GLY A 57 7.80 4.23 -1.86
C GLY A 57 7.99 3.93 -3.34
N ASN A 58 8.91 3.02 -3.64
CA ASN A 58 9.28 2.64 -5.00
C ASN A 58 9.67 1.16 -5.06
N CYS A 59 9.42 0.52 -6.20
CA CYS A 59 9.90 -0.81 -6.50
C CYS A 59 9.97 -1.05 -8.01
N PRO A 60 10.71 -2.07 -8.48
CA PRO A 60 10.69 -2.52 -9.87
C PRO A 60 9.30 -3.02 -10.27
N ILE A 61 9.01 -2.98 -11.58
CA ILE A 61 7.70 -3.37 -12.11
C ILE A 61 7.33 -4.83 -11.77
N GLU A 62 8.31 -5.74 -11.78
CA GLU A 62 8.10 -7.16 -11.46
C GLU A 62 7.86 -7.40 -9.96
N ALA A 63 8.34 -6.49 -9.10
CA ALA A 63 7.96 -6.50 -7.69
C ALA A 63 6.53 -5.98 -7.55
N PHE A 64 6.19 -4.88 -8.22
CA PHE A 64 4.84 -4.32 -8.18
C PHE A 64 3.79 -5.33 -8.64
N ASP A 65 4.01 -6.05 -9.75
CA ASP A 65 3.10 -7.09 -10.25
C ASP A 65 2.85 -8.21 -9.22
N ARG A 66 3.87 -8.59 -8.45
CA ARG A 66 3.74 -9.59 -7.37
C ARG A 66 2.91 -9.06 -6.20
N LEU A 67 3.07 -7.79 -5.83
CA LEU A 67 2.22 -7.15 -4.84
C LEU A 67 0.78 -7.07 -5.34
N LEU A 68 0.56 -6.62 -6.59
CA LEU A 68 -0.77 -6.57 -7.20
C LEU A 68 -1.42 -7.96 -7.21
N THR A 69 -0.64 -8.99 -7.52
CA THR A 69 -1.11 -10.38 -7.50
C THR A 69 -1.55 -10.81 -6.10
N ALA A 70 -0.81 -10.44 -5.06
CA ALA A 70 -1.18 -10.71 -3.68
C ALA A 70 -2.51 -10.03 -3.29
N VAL A 71 -2.76 -8.82 -3.82
CA VAL A 71 -4.00 -8.05 -3.59
C VAL A 71 -5.08 -8.30 -4.65
N ASP A 72 -5.10 -9.51 -5.24
CA ASP A 72 -6.20 -10.06 -6.04
C ASP A 72 -6.26 -9.64 -7.52
N TRP A 73 -5.21 -9.01 -8.04
CA TRP A 73 -4.99 -8.88 -9.49
C TRP A 73 -4.39 -10.17 -10.09
N PRO A 74 -4.61 -10.51 -11.37
CA PRO A 74 -5.53 -9.91 -12.34
C PRO A 74 -6.96 -10.45 -12.22
N ALA A 75 -7.27 -11.30 -11.23
CA ALA A 75 -8.60 -11.88 -11.05
C ALA A 75 -9.69 -10.80 -10.90
N ASN A 76 -9.34 -9.67 -10.26
CA ASN A 76 -10.17 -8.49 -10.15
C ASN A 76 -9.46 -7.25 -10.69
N SER A 77 -10.21 -6.38 -11.38
CA SER A 77 -9.69 -5.08 -11.81
C SER A 77 -9.49 -4.18 -10.59
N LEU A 78 -8.32 -3.55 -10.53
CA LEU A 78 -7.97 -2.58 -9.50
C LEU A 78 -8.12 -1.16 -10.05
N VAL A 79 -8.56 -0.25 -9.20
CA VAL A 79 -8.57 1.20 -9.47
C VAL A 79 -7.46 1.83 -8.66
N PHE A 80 -6.65 2.68 -9.31
CA PHE A 80 -5.55 3.37 -8.68
C PHE A 80 -5.90 4.84 -8.47
N GLN A 81 -5.76 5.30 -7.23
CA GLN A 81 -5.83 6.71 -6.89
C GLN A 81 -4.43 7.21 -6.58
N LEU A 82 -3.97 8.23 -7.31
CA LEU A 82 -2.78 8.97 -6.93
C LEU A 82 -3.16 9.96 -5.82
N THR A 83 -2.63 9.76 -4.61
CA THR A 83 -2.75 10.75 -3.54
C THR A 83 -1.95 12.00 -3.93
N ARG A 84 -2.48 13.19 -3.62
CA ARG A 84 -1.85 14.46 -4.03
C ARG A 84 -0.41 14.53 -3.50
N HIS A 85 0.47 15.18 -4.26
CA HIS A 85 1.88 15.34 -3.88
C HIS A 85 2.02 15.81 -2.43
N ALA A 86 2.90 15.14 -1.68
CA ALA A 86 3.31 15.54 -0.34
C ALA A 86 3.95 16.94 -0.41
N VAL A 87 3.15 17.97 -0.17
CA VAL A 87 3.65 19.33 0.04
C VAL A 87 4.14 19.40 1.48
N PHE A 88 5.40 19.79 1.67
CA PHE A 88 5.91 20.10 3.00
C PHE A 88 5.36 21.46 3.40
N LEU A 89 4.66 21.48 4.52
CA LEU A 89 4.07 22.67 5.11
C LEU A 89 4.76 22.94 6.44
N ASP A 90 4.91 24.20 6.79
CA ASP A 90 5.17 24.54 8.19
C ASP A 90 3.91 24.36 9.05
N GLU A 91 4.07 24.51 10.36
CA GLU A 91 2.96 24.35 11.32
C GLU A 91 1.79 25.30 11.01
N ASP A 92 2.09 26.56 10.68
CA ASP A 92 1.08 27.60 10.47
C ASP A 92 0.28 27.34 9.20
N GLU A 93 0.95 26.91 8.12
CA GLU A 93 0.32 26.50 6.87
C GLU A 93 -0.54 25.24 7.05
N PHE A 94 -0.04 24.24 7.76
CA PHE A 94 -0.79 23.02 8.04
C PHE A 94 -2.07 23.32 8.83
N ARG A 95 -1.98 24.09 9.92
CA ARG A 95 -3.15 24.48 10.74
C ARG A 95 -4.20 25.22 9.91
N ARG A 96 -3.78 26.10 9.02
CA ARG A 96 -4.67 26.88 8.15
C ARG A 96 -5.44 25.99 7.18
N LEU A 97 -4.77 24.97 6.63
CA LEU A 97 -5.39 24.02 5.70
C LEU A 97 -6.31 23.03 6.41
N ALA A 98 -5.89 22.49 7.56
CA ALA A 98 -6.67 21.52 8.33
C ALA A 98 -7.96 22.11 8.93
N ALA A 99 -8.03 23.43 9.09
CA ALA A 99 -9.23 24.11 9.59
C ALA A 99 -10.32 24.32 8.51
N GLN A 100 -10.06 23.99 7.25
CA GLN A 100 -11.05 24.12 6.19
C GLN A 100 -12.00 22.90 6.16
N PRO A 101 -13.33 23.11 6.06
CA PRO A 101 -14.27 22.00 5.88
C PRO A 101 -14.05 21.33 4.51
N LEU A 102 -14.24 20.01 4.49
CA LEU A 102 -14.17 19.16 3.29
C LEU A 102 -15.19 19.55 2.22
#